data_AF-A0A382D120-F1
#
_entry.id   AF-A0A382D120-F1
#
_cell.length_a   1.000
_cell.length_b   1.000
_cell.length_c   1.000
_cell.angle_alpha   90.00
_cell.angle_beta   90.00
_cell.angle_gamma   90.00
#
_symmetry.space_group_name_H-M   'P 1'
#
loop_
_entity.id
_entity.type
_entity.pdbx_description
1 polymer ?
#
loop_
_entity_poly.entity_id
_entity_poly.type
_entity_poly.pdbx_seq_one_letter_code
_entity_poly.pdbx_strand_id
1 'polypeptide(L)'
;MSEKDDDKVEVRVVVESKDSASKVILIALTLVLLGILIAVISGGGVEDLLLRSGDSGEGNCGDGIDNDKGGQADDDDPDCYSNPEVWEGYDPNRTEANRDNDPPGGKP
;
A
#
# COMPACT_ATOMS: atom_id res chain seq x y z
N MET A 1 43.78 14.20 73.38
CA MET A 1 42.54 14.41 72.63
C MET A 1 42.88 14.18 71.17
N SER A 2 42.29 13.18 70.52
CA SER A 2 42.44 12.99 69.08
C SER A 2 41.05 12.98 68.49
N GLU A 3 40.78 14.01 67.69
CA GLU A 3 39.63 14.14 66.81
C GLU A 3 39.41 12.83 66.05
N LYS A 4 38.17 12.33 66.12
CA LYS A 4 37.71 11.27 65.21
C LYS A 4 37.27 11.99 63.95
N ASP A 5 38.04 11.86 62.88
CA ASP A 5 37.59 12.24 61.55
C ASP A 5 36.33 11.41 61.21
N ASP A 6 35.20 12.10 61.13
CA ASP A 6 33.94 11.53 60.68
C ASP A 6 34.10 11.08 59.21
N ASP A 7 34.17 9.77 58.97
CA ASP A 7 34.18 9.16 57.65
C ASP A 7 32.94 9.62 56.86
N LYS A 8 33.10 10.64 56.01
CA LYS A 8 32.04 11.12 55.12
C LYS A 8 31.85 10.10 53.99
N VAL A 9 30.88 9.21 54.17
CA VAL A 9 30.47 8.22 53.17
C VAL A 9 29.79 8.93 52.00
N GLU A 10 30.50 9.05 50.88
CA GLU A 10 29.93 9.60 49.64
C GLU A 10 29.24 8.49 48.83
N VAL A 11 27.91 8.52 48.80
CA VAL A 11 27.12 7.60 47.97
C VAL A 11 27.07 8.15 46.55
N ARG A 12 27.86 7.56 45.64
CA ARG A 12 27.75 7.83 44.20
C ARG A 12 26.58 7.05 43.62
N VAL A 13 25.50 7.76 43.30
CA VAL A 13 24.38 7.21 42.53
C VAL A 13 24.75 7.27 41.05
N VAL A 14 25.16 6.13 40.48
CA VAL A 14 25.34 5.99 39.04
C VAL A 14 23.98 5.68 38.43
N VAL A 15 23.40 6.65 37.74
CA VAL A 15 22.12 6.47 37.05
C VAL A 15 22.42 5.89 35.66
N GLU A 16 22.27 4.58 35.49
CA GLU A 16 22.33 3.97 34.16
C GLU A 16 21.00 4.23 33.45
N SER A 17 21.02 5.07 32.41
CA SER A 17 19.85 5.29 31.57
C SER A 17 19.49 3.99 30.85
N LYS A 18 18.32 3.42 31.19
CA LYS A 18 17.83 2.15 30.64
C LYS A 18 17.46 2.30 29.15
N ASP A 19 18.47 2.23 28.30
CA ASP A 19 18.37 2.36 26.83
C ASP A 19 17.63 1.17 26.16
N SER A 20 17.31 0.13 26.94
CA SER A 20 16.64 -1.08 26.45
C SER A 20 15.29 -0.81 25.79
N ALA A 21 14.53 0.19 26.28
CA ALA A 21 13.24 0.54 25.69
C ALA A 21 13.40 1.11 24.27
N SER A 22 14.42 1.95 24.06
CA SER A 22 14.73 2.55 22.76
C SER A 22 15.12 1.47 21.73
N LYS A 23 15.91 0.49 22.17
CA LYS A 23 16.32 -0.64 21.33
C LYS A 23 15.14 -1.54 20.92
N VAL A 24 14.21 -1.81 21.84
CA VAL A 24 13.02 -2.62 21.54
C VAL A 24 12.10 -1.90 20.57
N ILE A 25 11.89 -0.60 20.75
CA ILE A 25 11.08 0.22 19.84
C ILE A 25 11.69 0.24 18.44
N LEU A 26 13.01 0.40 18.34
CA LEU A 26 13.71 0.37 17.05
C LEU A 26 13.56 -0.99 16.36
N ILE A 27 13.74 -2.10 17.08
CA ILE A 27 13.56 -3.45 16.52
C ILE A 27 12.12 -3.62 16.03
N ALA A 28 11.12 -3.23 16.82
CA ALA A 28 9.72 -3.33 16.44
C ALA A 28 9.42 -2.52 15.17
N LEU A 29 9.89 -1.28 15.08
CA LEU A 29 9.73 -0.45 13.88
C LEU A 29 10.37 -1.07 12.65
N THR A 30 11.59 -1.61 12.78
CA THR A 30 12.26 -2.27 11.65
C THR A 30 11.51 -3.50 11.15
N LEU A 31 10.92 -4.30 12.06
CA LEU A 31 10.12 -5.46 11.67
C LEU A 31 8.83 -5.05 10.97
N VAL A 32 8.18 -3.98 11.43
CA VAL A 32 6.97 -3.44 10.78
C VAL A 32 7.30 -2.97 9.37
N LEU A 33 8.37 -2.19 9.19
CA LEU A 33 8.78 -1.71 7.87
C LEU A 33 9.15 -2.86 6.92
N LEU A 34 9.85 -3.89 7.42
CA LEU A 34 10.17 -5.08 6.64
C LEU A 34 8.91 -5.85 6.22
N GLY A 35 7.94 -5.98 7.12
CA GLY A 35 6.66 -6.62 6.83
C GLY A 35 5.87 -5.87 5.74
N ILE A 36 5.85 -4.53 5.81
CA ILE A 36 5.22 -3.70 4.77
C ILE A 36 5.94 -3.90 3.43
N LEU A 37 7.27 -3.91 3.42
CA LEU A 37 8.05 -4.12 2.19
C LEU A 37 7.71 -5.47 1.53
N ILE A 38 7.61 -6.54 2.32
CA ILE A 38 7.23 -7.88 1.81
C ILE A 38 5.80 -7.87 1.26
N ALA A 39 4.87 -7.21 1.94
CA ALA A 39 3.48 -7.08 1.48
C ALA A 39 3.39 -6.32 0.15
N VAL A 40 4.14 -5.23 0.00
CA VAL A 40 4.21 -4.43 -1.24
C VAL A 40 4.75 -5.26 -2.40
N ILE A 41 5.84 -6.00 -2.21
CA ILE A 41 6.43 -6.83 -3.26
C ILE A 41 5.48 -7.96 -3.67
N SER A 42 4.76 -8.57 -2.71
CA SER A 42 3.79 -9.63 -2.99
C SER A 42 2.50 -9.13 -3.66
N GLY A 43 2.15 -7.86 -3.45
CA GLY A 43 0.90 -7.25 -3.92
C GLY A 43 0.97 -6.60 -5.31
N GLY A 44 2.03 -6.82 -6.08
CA GLY A 44 2.18 -6.21 -7.40
C GLY A 44 3.02 -4.93 -7.44
N GLY A 45 3.68 -4.58 -6.33
CA GLY A 45 4.65 -3.48 -6.27
C GLY A 45 4.10 -2.17 -5.69
N VAL A 46 4.86 -1.08 -5.84
CA VAL A 46 4.46 0.25 -5.33
C VAL A 46 3.47 0.92 -6.28
N GLU A 47 3.36 0.43 -7.51
CA GLU A 47 2.45 0.93 -8.52
C GLU A 47 1.00 0.78 -8.05
N ASP A 48 0.59 -0.40 -7.57
CA ASP A 48 -0.75 -0.67 -7.03
C ASP A 48 -1.12 0.23 -5.83
N LEU A 49 -0.14 0.53 -4.97
CA LEU A 49 -0.33 1.39 -3.79
C LEU A 49 -0.45 2.87 -4.15
N LEU A 50 0.19 3.29 -5.26
CA LEU A 50 0.12 4.66 -5.78
C LEU A 50 -1.07 4.86 -6.73
N LEU A 51 -1.46 3.85 -7.51
CA LEU A 51 -2.63 3.86 -8.38
C LEU A 51 -3.94 4.01 -7.59
N ARG A 52 -3.99 3.45 -6.36
CA ARG A 52 -5.10 3.69 -5.43
C ARG A 52 -5.27 5.17 -5.03
N SER A 53 -4.29 6.03 -5.28
CA SER A 53 -4.36 7.48 -4.99
C SER A 53 -4.51 8.36 -6.24
N GLY A 54 -4.61 7.77 -7.44
CA GLY A 54 -4.51 8.50 -8.70
C GLY A 54 -5.70 8.29 -9.63
N ASP A 55 -6.78 9.02 -9.37
CA ASP A 55 -7.66 9.54 -10.42
C ASP A 55 -6.79 10.41 -11.35
N SER A 56 -6.19 9.80 -12.36
CA SER A 56 -5.58 10.51 -13.47
C SER A 56 -6.39 10.09 -14.68
N GLY A 57 -7.08 11.02 -15.33
CA GLY A 57 -8.01 10.78 -16.45
C GLY A 57 -7.36 10.26 -17.73
N GLU A 58 -6.37 9.38 -17.60
CA GLU A 58 -5.96 8.39 -18.58
C GLU A 58 -6.94 7.21 -18.39
N GLY A 59 -7.44 6.65 -19.48
CA GLY A 59 -8.36 5.51 -19.39
C GLY A 59 -7.78 4.34 -18.61
N ASN A 60 -8.68 3.53 -18.07
CA ASN A 60 -8.34 2.29 -17.36
C ASN A 60 -8.57 1.04 -18.23
N CYS A 61 -9.09 1.21 -19.43
CA CYS A 61 -9.20 0.16 -20.42
C CYS A 61 -7.80 -0.33 -20.84
N GLY A 62 -7.43 -1.57 -20.52
CA GLY A 62 -6.14 -2.19 -20.84
C GLY A 62 -5.19 -2.38 -19.65
N ASP A 63 -5.66 -2.15 -18.42
CA ASP A 63 -4.89 -2.36 -17.20
C ASP A 63 -5.04 -3.78 -16.60
N GLY A 64 -5.94 -4.61 -17.13
CA GLY A 64 -6.16 -5.98 -16.64
C GLY A 64 -7.16 -6.08 -15.48
N ILE A 65 -7.83 -4.98 -15.11
CA ILE A 65 -8.66 -4.86 -13.91
C ILE A 65 -10.09 -4.52 -14.32
N ASP A 66 -11.06 -5.26 -13.78
CA ASP A 66 -12.48 -4.90 -13.86
C ASP A 66 -12.75 -3.70 -12.93
N ASN A 67 -12.74 -2.49 -13.50
CA ASN A 67 -12.77 -1.25 -12.73
C ASN A 67 -14.18 -0.85 -12.26
N ASP A 68 -15.24 -1.36 -12.87
CA ASP A 68 -16.63 -1.06 -12.49
C ASP A 68 -17.35 -2.19 -11.71
N LYS A 69 -16.72 -3.37 -11.71
CA LYS A 69 -17.10 -4.60 -11.02
C LYS A 69 -18.33 -5.29 -11.61
N GLY A 70 -18.54 -5.19 -12.91
CA GLY A 70 -19.59 -5.89 -13.65
C GLY A 70 -19.22 -7.32 -14.04
N GLY A 71 -17.93 -7.67 -14.03
CA GLY A 71 -17.40 -8.99 -14.30
C GLY A 71 -16.64 -9.11 -15.62
N GLN A 72 -16.59 -8.06 -16.43
CA GLN A 72 -15.75 -7.95 -17.62
C GLN A 72 -14.67 -6.89 -17.41
N ALA A 73 -13.61 -6.96 -18.21
CA ALA A 73 -12.48 -6.02 -18.14
C ALA A 73 -11.87 -5.86 -19.54
N ASP A 74 -11.28 -4.71 -19.76
CA ASP A 74 -10.48 -4.32 -20.92
C ASP A 74 -11.19 -4.59 -22.26
N ASP A 75 -10.56 -5.40 -23.13
CA ASP A 75 -11.09 -5.77 -24.44
C ASP A 75 -12.43 -6.53 -24.36
N ASP A 76 -12.75 -7.10 -23.21
CA ASP A 76 -14.01 -7.81 -22.97
C ASP A 76 -15.11 -6.94 -22.35
N ASP A 77 -14.81 -5.68 -22.00
CA ASP A 77 -15.74 -4.69 -21.46
C ASP A 77 -16.27 -3.75 -22.57
N PRO A 78 -17.59 -3.58 -22.73
CA PRO A 78 -18.17 -2.67 -23.73
C PRO A 78 -17.81 -1.19 -23.56
N ASP A 79 -17.56 -0.69 -22.35
CA ASP A 79 -17.22 0.71 -22.07
C ASP A 79 -15.91 1.14 -22.75
N CYS A 80 -15.01 0.17 -22.99
CA CYS A 80 -13.76 0.35 -23.70
C CYS A 80 -13.90 0.56 -25.21
N TYR A 81 -15.12 0.51 -25.74
CA TYR A 81 -15.38 0.68 -27.16
C TYR A 81 -16.15 1.97 -27.46
N SER A 82 -15.80 2.59 -28.59
CA SER A 82 -16.55 3.73 -29.13
C SER A 82 -17.93 3.33 -29.65
N ASN A 83 -18.08 2.08 -30.08
CA ASN A 83 -19.34 1.50 -30.51
C ASN A 83 -19.56 0.11 -29.87
N PRO A 84 -20.06 0.05 -28.61
CA PRO A 84 -20.16 -1.18 -27.82
C PRO A 84 -21.09 -2.24 -28.44
N GLU A 85 -22.15 -1.83 -29.14
CA GLU A 85 -23.12 -2.78 -29.73
C GLU A 85 -22.51 -3.74 -30.77
N VAL A 86 -21.43 -3.30 -31.41
CA VAL A 86 -20.69 -4.07 -32.44
C VAL A 86 -19.21 -4.24 -32.09
N TRP A 87 -18.80 -3.81 -30.90
CA TRP A 87 -17.44 -3.94 -30.38
C TRP A 87 -16.37 -3.34 -31.30
N GLU A 88 -16.63 -2.14 -31.82
CA GLU A 88 -15.73 -1.39 -32.68
C GLU A 88 -15.13 -0.17 -31.99
N GLY A 89 -13.88 0.14 -32.36
CA GLY A 89 -13.19 1.32 -31.86
C GLY A 89 -12.80 1.20 -30.39
N TYR A 90 -12.17 0.07 -30.04
CA TYR A 90 -11.49 -0.09 -28.75
C TYR A 90 -10.53 1.08 -28.53
N ASP A 91 -10.56 1.67 -27.35
CA ASP A 91 -9.68 2.76 -26.95
C ASP A 91 -9.22 2.55 -25.51
N PRO A 92 -7.92 2.29 -25.27
CA PRO A 92 -7.39 2.09 -23.93
C PRO A 92 -7.45 3.35 -23.06
N ASN A 93 -7.72 4.52 -23.66
CA ASN A 93 -7.89 5.77 -22.91
C ASN A 93 -9.34 6.00 -22.45
N ARG A 94 -10.25 5.05 -22.68
CA ARG A 94 -11.61 5.08 -22.13
C ARG A 94 -11.66 4.51 -20.71
N THR A 95 -12.79 4.75 -20.06
CA THR A 95 -13.01 4.33 -18.68
C THR A 95 -14.16 3.34 -18.61
N GLU A 96 -13.88 2.16 -18.08
CA GLU A 96 -14.84 1.16 -17.61
C GLU A 96 -15.54 1.72 -16.36
N ALA A 97 -16.84 1.98 -16.45
CA ALA A 97 -17.58 2.70 -15.43
C ALA A 97 -19.00 2.15 -15.18
N ASN A 98 -19.50 1.27 -16.04
CA ASN A 98 -20.89 0.81 -16.05
C ASN A 98 -21.06 -0.71 -16.00
N ARG A 99 -20.95 -1.27 -14.79
CA ARG A 99 -21.17 -2.68 -14.46
C ARG A 99 -22.39 -3.39 -15.06
N ASP A 100 -23.42 -2.64 -15.45
CA ASP A 100 -24.70 -3.18 -15.91
C ASP A 100 -24.69 -3.48 -17.42
N ASN A 101 -23.68 -3.03 -18.17
CA ASN A 101 -23.54 -3.36 -19.60
C ASN A 101 -22.64 -4.57 -19.86
N ASP A 102 -22.04 -5.15 -18.83
CA ASP A 102 -21.19 -6.33 -18.92
C ASP A 102 -21.94 -7.58 -19.35
N PRO A 103 -21.66 -8.13 -20.54
CA PRO A 103 -22.26 -9.37 -20.97
C PRO A 103 -21.60 -10.56 -20.27
N PRO A 104 -22.39 -11.54 -19.80
CA PRO A 104 -21.84 -12.76 -19.21
C PRO A 104 -21.06 -13.57 -20.27
N GLY A 105 -19.74 -13.66 -20.09
CA GLY A 105 -18.84 -14.39 -21.00
C GLY A 105 -18.11 -13.51 -22.01
N GLY A 106 -18.20 -12.19 -21.88
CA GLY A 106 -17.46 -11.21 -22.68
C GLY A 106 -18.00 -11.01 -24.09
N LYS A 107 -17.10 -10.60 -24.97
CA LYS A 107 -17.39 -10.30 -26.37
C LYS A 107 -18.02 -11.50 -27.08
N PRO A 108 -19.12 -11.32 -27.86
CA PRO A 108 -19.80 -12.39 -28.58
C PRO A 108 -18.95 -13.04 -29.67
#